data_AF-A0A060Z333-F1
#
_entry.id   AF-A0A060Z333-F1
#
_cell.length_a   1.000
_cell.length_b   1.000
_cell.length_c   1.000
_cell.angle_alpha   90.00
_cell.angle_beta   90.00
_cell.angle_gamma   90.00
#
_symmetry.space_group_name_H-M   'P 1'
#
loop_
_entity.id
_entity.type
_entity.pdbx_description
1 polymer ?
#
loop_
_entity_poly.entity_id
_entity_poly.type
_entity_poly.pdbx_seq_one_letter_code
_entity_poly.pdbx_strand_id
1 'polypeptide(L)'
;MSSPYMNNLIILGGMLSYSSIFLFGLDGALVSDKEFEALCTVRTWILIVGYTTAFGAMFAKTWRVHAIFKNVKMKKKVTDNKL
;
A
#
# COMPACT_ATOMS: atom_id res chain seq x y z
N MET A 1 -12.73 -13.23 -5.55
CA MET A 1 -12.02 -12.70 -6.73
C MET A 1 -10.93 -11.75 -6.27
N SER A 2 -9.68 -12.14 -6.46
CA SER A 2 -8.50 -11.28 -6.22
C SER A 2 -8.49 -10.18 -7.28
N SER A 3 -8.69 -8.92 -6.92
CA SER A 3 -8.53 -7.83 -7.89
C SER A 3 -7.03 -7.63 -8.13
N PRO A 4 -6.52 -7.86 -9.36
CA PRO A 4 -5.08 -7.84 -9.63
C PRO A 4 -4.45 -6.48 -9.35
N TYR A 5 -5.18 -5.39 -9.61
CA TYR A 5 -4.71 -4.02 -9.35
C TYR A 5 -4.48 -3.71 -7.87
N MET A 6 -5.35 -4.19 -6.96
CA MET A 6 -5.15 -3.99 -5.53
C MET A 6 -3.95 -4.79 -5.00
N ASN A 7 -3.62 -5.91 -5.64
CA ASN A 7 -2.42 -6.66 -5.28
C ASN A 7 -1.15 -5.96 -5.77
N ASN A 8 -1.17 -5.40 -6.98
CA ASN A 8 -0.06 -4.62 -7.52
C ASN A 8 0.28 -3.39 -6.66
N LEU A 9 -0.73 -2.70 -6.12
CA LEU A 9 -0.52 -1.55 -5.22
C LEU A 9 0.17 -1.94 -3.90
N ILE A 10 -0.15 -3.10 -3.34
CA ILE A 10 0.50 -3.61 -2.12
C ILE A 10 1.97 -3.92 -2.41
N ILE A 11 2.26 -4.57 -3.54
CA ILE A 11 3.63 -4.89 -3.96
C ILE A 11 4.42 -3.61 -4.21
N LEU A 12 3.82 -2.61 -4.88
CA LEU A 12 4.44 -1.31 -5.11
C LEU A 12 4.78 -0.59 -3.79
N GLY A 13 3.83 -0.54 -2.84
CA GLY A 13 4.07 0.03 -1.52
C GLY A 13 5.17 -0.70 -0.74
N GLY A 14 5.24 -2.02 -0.88
CA GLY A 14 6.33 -2.83 -0.34
C GLY A 14 7.69 -2.52 -0.96
N MET A 15 7.78 -2.41 -2.29
CA MET A 15 9.02 -2.04 -2.98
C MET A 15 9.52 -0.66 -2.55
N LEU A 16 8.63 0.34 -2.46
CA LEU A 16 8.97 1.68 -1.96
C LEU A 16 9.49 1.64 -0.52
N SER A 17 8.88 0.81 0.33
CA SER A 17 9.31 0.62 1.71
C SER A 17 10.70 -0.01 1.78
N TYR A 18 10.99 -1.01 0.93
CA TYR A 18 12.33 -1.60 0.84
C TYR A 18 13.38 -0.59 0.35
N SER A 19 13.06 0.23 -0.66
CA SER A 19 13.96 1.29 -1.13
C SER A 19 14.30 2.30 -0.03
N SER A 20 13.36 2.58 0.89
CA SER A 20 13.62 3.48 2.02
C SER A 20 14.68 2.96 2.99
N ILE A 21 14.83 1.62 3.13
CA ILE A 21 15.85 1.00 3.99
C ILE A 21 17.25 1.26 3.43
N PHE A 22 17.41 1.18 2.11
CA PHE A 22 18.69 1.50 1.46
C PHE A 22 19.06 2.98 1.65
N LEU A 23 18.09 3.88 1.52
CA LEU A 23 18.28 5.31 1.83
C LEU A 23 18.57 5.56 3.31
N PHE A 24 18.09 4.70 4.21
CA PHE A 24 18.39 4.78 5.63
C PHE A 24 19.87 4.45 5.94
N GLY A 25 20.49 3.60 5.12
CA GLY A 25 21.88 3.16 5.29
C GLY A 25 22.94 4.13 4.75
N LEU A 26 22.56 5.18 4.02
CA LEU A 26 23.49 6.26 3.70
C LEU A 26 23.65 7.17 4.92
N ASP A 27 24.82 7.13 5.55
CA ASP A 27 25.17 7.93 6.72
C ASP A 27 25.89 9.23 6.33
N GLY A 28 25.83 10.25 7.20
CA GLY A 28 26.35 11.60 6.97
C GLY A 28 27.86 11.68 6.74
N ALA A 29 28.59 10.58 6.94
CA ALA A 29 30.00 10.48 6.60
C ALA A 29 30.29 10.55 5.08
N LEU A 30 29.28 10.30 4.23
CA LEU A 30 29.42 10.28 2.77
C LEU A 30 28.80 11.48 2.06
N VAL A 31 28.02 12.31 2.77
CA VAL A 31 27.08 13.27 2.17
C VAL A 31 27.25 14.66 2.78
N SER A 32 27.17 15.71 1.95
CA SER A 32 27.30 17.11 2.42
C SER A 32 26.08 17.57 3.24
N ASP A 33 26.26 18.53 4.15
CA ASP A 33 25.19 19.01 5.07
C ASP A 33 23.89 19.40 4.36
N LYS A 34 23.99 20.00 3.17
CA LYS A 34 22.82 20.41 2.36
C LYS A 34 22.05 19.21 1.79
N GLU A 35 22.77 18.17 1.40
CA GLU A 35 22.18 16.95 0.86
C GLU A 35 21.57 16.10 1.99
N PHE A 36 22.15 16.16 3.20
CA PHE A 36 21.61 15.50 4.39
C PHE A 36 20.20 16.00 4.76
N GLU A 37 19.98 17.33 4.71
CA GLU A 37 18.67 17.92 5.00
C GLU A 37 17.60 17.47 3.98
N ALA A 38 17.96 17.44 2.70
CA ALA A 38 17.10 16.95 1.63
C ALA A 38 16.78 15.45 1.79
N LEU A 39 17.80 14.63 2.10
CA LEU A 39 17.64 13.19 2.31
C LEU A 39 16.73 12.88 3.51
N CYS A 40 16.87 13.61 4.62
CA CYS A 40 16.02 13.43 5.80
C CYS A 40 14.53 13.62 5.45
N THR A 41 14.23 14.64 4.65
CA THR A 41 12.88 14.90 4.15
C THR A 41 12.41 13.78 3.23
N VAL A 42 13.17 13.47 2.18
CA VAL A 42 12.81 12.47 1.16
C VAL A 42 12.60 11.07 1.76
N ARG A 43 13.48 10.66 2.68
CA ARG A 43 13.38 9.39 3.42
C ARG A 43 12.04 9.25 4.13
N THR A 44 11.63 10.30 4.84
CA THR A 44 10.36 10.34 5.59
C THR A 44 9.18 10.27 4.63
N TRP A 45 9.23 11.02 3.53
CA TRP A 45 8.18 11.00 2.50
C TRP A 45 8.00 9.63 1.85
N ILE A 46 9.09 8.98 1.41
CA ILE A 46 9.03 7.67 0.74
C ILE A 46 8.44 6.61 1.68
N LEU A 47 8.86 6.63 2.95
CA LEU A 47 8.36 5.68 3.94
C LEU A 47 6.86 5.87 4.20
N ILE A 48 6.41 7.11 4.40
CA ILE A 48 4.99 7.41 4.64
C ILE A 48 4.15 7.02 3.42
N VAL A 49 4.57 7.41 2.21
CA VAL A 49 3.84 7.09 0.98
C VAL A 49 3.76 5.58 0.74
N GLY A 50 4.87 4.86 0.95
CA GLY A 50 4.93 3.40 0.83
C GLY A 50 3.97 2.71 1.81
N TYR A 51 4.03 3.11 3.08
CA TYR A 51 3.18 2.57 4.15
C TYR A 51 1.70 2.87 3.92
N THR A 52 1.33 4.13 3.67
CA THR A 52 -0.05 4.56 3.43
C THR A 52 -0.65 3.85 2.21
N THR A 53 0.12 3.68 1.13
CA THR A 53 -0.36 2.98 -0.07
C THR A 53 -0.61 1.50 0.20
N ALA A 54 0.32 0.83 0.87
CA ALA A 54 0.18 -0.59 1.21
C ALA A 54 -1.00 -0.84 2.16
N PHE A 55 -1.10 -0.05 3.24
CA PHE A 55 -2.18 -0.17 4.21
C PHE A 55 -3.54 0.22 3.62
N GLY A 56 -3.59 1.29 2.83
CA GLY A 56 -4.79 1.73 2.12
C GLY A 56 -5.31 0.67 1.15
N ALA A 57 -4.43 -0.01 0.42
CA ALA A 57 -4.82 -1.10 -0.47
C ALA A 57 -5.36 -2.33 0.29
N MET A 58 -4.82 -2.65 1.47
CA MET A 58 -5.38 -3.69 2.34
C MET A 58 -6.77 -3.31 2.85
N PHE A 59 -6.94 -2.07 3.31
CA PHE A 59 -8.25 -1.57 3.77
C PHE A 59 -9.29 -1.59 2.64
N ALA A 60 -8.90 -1.18 1.43
CA ALA A 60 -9.77 -1.23 0.25
C ALA A 60 -10.22 -2.65 -0.10
N LYS A 61 -9.34 -3.66 0.06
CA LYS A 61 -9.70 -5.08 -0.09
C LYS A 61 -10.77 -5.49 0.94
N THR A 62 -10.58 -5.18 2.21
CA THR A 62 -11.53 -5.49 3.29
C THR A 62 -12.87 -4.77 3.08
N TRP A 63 -12.82 -3.50 2.70
CA TRP A 63 -14.01 -2.70 2.38
C TRP A 63 -14.81 -3.28 1.22
N ARG A 64 -14.14 -3.72 0.15
CA ARG A 64 -14.81 -4.38 -0.98
C ARG A 64 -15.54 -5.65 -0.56
N VAL A 65 -14.92 -6.47 0.30
CA VAL A 65 -15.57 -7.68 0.84
C VAL A 65 -16.79 -7.30 1.68
N HIS A 66 -16.66 -6.35 2.60
CA HIS A 66 -17.77 -5.86 3.41
C HIS A 66 -18.92 -5.32 2.54
N ALA A 67 -18.61 -4.52 1.52
CA ALA A 67 -19.59 -3.97 0.59
C ALA A 67 -20.31 -5.07 -0.22
N ILE A 68 -19.60 -6.13 -0.63
CA ILE A 68 -20.21 -7.28 -1.31
C ILE A 68 -21.24 -7.98 -0.41
N PHE A 69 -20.90 -8.24 0.85
CA PHE A 69 -21.81 -8.90 1.81
C PHE A 69 -22.96 -8.01 2.28
N LYS A 70 -22.76 -6.69 2.31
CA LYS A 70 -23.81 -5.71 2.67
C LYS A 70 -24.81 -5.46 1.53
N ASN A 71 -24.45 -5.74 0.27
CA ASN A 71 -25.35 -5.57 -0.87
C ASN A 71 -26.45 -6.65 -0.92
N VAL A 72 -27.70 -6.28 -0.60
CA VAL A 72 -28.91 -7.14 -0.65
C VAL A 72 -29.11 -7.81 -2.04
N LYS A 73 -28.62 -7.21 -3.12
CA LYS A 73 -28.69 -7.78 -4.48
C LYS A 73 -27.83 -9.05 -4.68
N MET A 74 -26.75 -9.24 -3.91
CA MET A 74 -25.92 -10.47 -3.97
C MET A 74 -26.56 -11.63 -3.22
N LYS A 75 -27.41 -11.37 -2.19
CA LYS A 75 -28.18 -12.42 -1.52
C LYS A 75 -29.11 -13.16 -2.50
N LYS A 76 -29.77 -12.44 -3.42
CA LYS A 76 -30.65 -13.07 -4.43
C LYS A 76 -29.89 -13.96 -5.41
N LYS A 77 -28.74 -13.54 -5.95
CA LYS A 77 -27.96 -14.37 -6.90
C LYS A 77 -27.35 -15.63 -6.27
N VAL A 78 -27.01 -15.62 -4.99
CA VAL A 78 -26.50 -16.83 -4.30
C VAL A 78 -27.61 -17.85 -4.04
N THR A 79 -28.86 -17.41 -3.88
CA THR A 79 -30.02 -18.31 -3.75
C THR A 79 -30.45 -18.87 -5.11
N ASP A 80 -30.36 -18.08 -6.20
CA ASP A 80 -30.69 -18.53 -7.57
C ASP A 80 -29.68 -19.53 -8.15
N ASN A 81 -28.37 -19.37 -7.91
CA ASN A 81 -27.34 -20.33 -8.36
C ASN A 81 -27.29 -21.64 -7.54
N LYS A 82 -28.25 -21.84 -6.64
CA LYS A 82 -28.42 -23.06 -5.83
C LYS A 82 -29.66 -23.87 -6.21
N LEU A 83 -30.40 -23.46 -7.25
CA LEU A 83 -31.44 -24.27 -7.88
C LEU A 83 -30.93 -24.87 -9.20
#